data_AF-A0A4R2T2R5-F1
#
_entry.id   AF-A0A4R2T2R5-F1
#
_cell.length_a   1.000
_cell.length_b   1.000
_cell.length_c   1.000
_cell.angle_alpha   90.00
_cell.angle_beta   90.00
_cell.angle_gamma   90.00
#
_symmetry.space_group_name_H-M   'P 1'
#
loop_
_entity.id
_entity.type
_entity.pdbx_description
1 polymer ?
#
loop_
_entity_poly.entity_id
_entity_poly.type
_entity_poly.pdbx_seq_one_letter_code
_entity_poly.pdbx_strand_id
1 'polypeptide(L)'
;MKYLLITLLSCLLTVACLPFEPVMGGGVFYNFCKYSIEWRHDDISDEDYEKNRSFGDSIKPDETIYTMSPVQSNLEERKRIVQKNYFVEKGNKTKRRFYIDMYGEGRTNFIACPENAKPTGDGNWIRVK
;
A
#
# COMPACT_ATOMS: atom_id res chain seq x y z
N MET A 1 -40.57 -29.41 -22.12
CA MET A 1 -40.40 -27.95 -22.00
C MET A 1 -40.36 -27.44 -20.57
N LYS A 2 -41.28 -27.86 -19.66
CA LYS A 2 -41.26 -27.42 -18.25
C LYS A 2 -39.92 -27.70 -17.52
N TYR A 3 -39.35 -28.89 -17.70
CA TYR A 3 -38.06 -29.26 -17.08
C TYR A 3 -36.86 -28.52 -17.66
N LEU A 4 -36.93 -28.08 -18.93
CA LEU A 4 -35.87 -27.30 -19.60
C LEU A 4 -35.84 -25.85 -19.11
N LEU A 5 -37.01 -25.29 -18.78
CA LEU A 5 -37.13 -23.97 -18.17
C LEU A 5 -36.60 -23.99 -16.72
N ILE A 6 -36.86 -25.06 -15.97
CA ILE A 6 -36.41 -25.21 -14.58
C ILE A 6 -34.88 -25.35 -14.53
N THR A 7 -34.26 -26.14 -15.41
CA THR A 7 -32.79 -26.28 -15.46
C THR A 7 -32.07 -24.98 -15.85
N LEU A 8 -32.63 -24.21 -16.79
CA LEU A 8 -32.08 -22.89 -17.16
C LEU A 8 -32.17 -21.88 -16.02
N LEU A 9 -33.28 -21.88 -15.28
CA LEU A 9 -33.48 -20.99 -14.13
C LEU A 9 -32.55 -21.36 -12.95
N SER A 10 -32.29 -22.66 -12.72
CA SER A 10 -31.34 -23.11 -11.70
C SER A 10 -29.88 -22.80 -12.05
N CYS A 11 -29.49 -22.86 -13.33
CA CYS A 11 -28.15 -22.45 -13.76
C CYS A 11 -27.94 -20.93 -13.56
N LEU A 12 -28.94 -20.09 -13.90
CA LEU A 12 -28.86 -18.63 -13.70
C LEU A 12 -28.70 -18.24 -12.22
N LEU A 13 -29.30 -18.99 -11.29
CA LEU A 13 -29.15 -18.76 -9.85
C LEU A 13 -27.77 -19.18 -9.29
N THR A 14 -27.08 -20.14 -9.93
CA THR A 14 -25.73 -20.56 -9.51
C THR A 14 -24.60 -19.65 -10.00
N VAL A 15 -24.82 -18.88 -11.08
CA VAL A 15 -23.82 -17.94 -11.63
C VAL A 15 -23.86 -16.58 -10.91
N ALA A 16 -24.94 -16.29 -10.17
CA ALA A 16 -25.08 -15.06 -9.40
C ALA A 16 -24.17 -14.96 -8.15
N CYS A 17 -23.37 -16.00 -7.85
CA CYS A 17 -22.43 -16.05 -6.72
C CYS A 17 -20.95 -15.85 -7.10
N LEU A 18 -20.65 -15.32 -8.28
CA LEU A 18 -19.28 -14.87 -8.60
C LEU A 18 -19.33 -13.38 -8.96
N PRO A 19 -18.88 -12.54 -8.02
CA PRO A 19 -17.48 -12.16 -8.04
C PRO A 19 -16.84 -12.24 -6.65
N PHE A 20 -15.66 -12.84 -6.56
CA PHE A 20 -14.76 -12.57 -5.43
C PHE A 20 -14.36 -11.10 -5.54
N GLU A 21 -15.02 -10.22 -4.78
CA GLU A 21 -14.48 -8.88 -4.56
C GLU A 21 -13.06 -9.05 -3.99
N PRO A 22 -12.06 -8.32 -4.53
CA PRO A 22 -10.72 -8.42 -3.98
C PRO A 22 -10.77 -7.99 -2.51
N VAL A 23 -10.20 -8.82 -1.64
CA VAL A 23 -10.06 -8.47 -0.22
C VAL A 23 -9.30 -7.15 -0.16
N MET A 24 -9.91 -6.11 0.41
CA MET A 24 -9.27 -4.82 0.53
C MET A 24 -8.32 -4.81 1.73
N GLY A 25 -7.13 -4.28 1.51
CA GLY A 25 -6.11 -4.06 2.52
C GLY A 25 -5.77 -2.58 2.61
N GLY A 26 -4.65 -2.28 3.25
CA GLY A 26 -4.18 -0.91 3.34
C GLY A 26 -2.68 -0.76 3.54
N GLY A 27 -2.18 0.38 3.09
CA GLY A 27 -0.86 0.89 3.38
C GLY A 27 -0.92 1.93 4.49
N VAL A 28 0.02 1.89 5.43
CA VAL A 28 0.21 2.96 6.42
C VAL A 28 1.62 3.49 6.28
N PHE A 29 1.74 4.75 5.87
CA PHE A 29 3.02 5.40 5.64
C PHE A 29 3.34 6.28 6.83
N TYR A 30 4.45 5.98 7.51
CA TYR A 30 4.94 6.74 8.65
C TYR A 30 6.16 7.56 8.25
N ASN A 31 6.13 8.87 8.53
CA ASN A 31 7.33 9.69 8.43
C ASN A 31 7.96 9.96 9.81
N PHE A 32 8.91 9.12 10.21
CA PHE A 32 9.72 9.35 11.42
C PHE A 32 11.03 10.10 11.13
N CYS A 33 11.23 10.59 9.91
CA CYS A 33 12.34 11.49 9.62
C CYS A 33 12.11 12.86 10.28
N LYS A 34 13.18 13.68 10.35
CA LYS A 34 13.09 15.07 10.84
C LYS A 34 12.63 16.07 9.77
N TYR A 35 12.48 15.60 8.54
CA TYR A 35 12.17 16.40 7.34
C TYR A 35 10.97 15.80 6.59
N SER A 36 10.32 16.63 5.78
CA SER A 36 9.26 16.16 4.89
C SER A 36 9.83 15.23 3.82
N ILE A 37 9.09 14.18 3.51
CA ILE A 37 9.44 13.22 2.46
C ILE A 37 8.41 13.25 1.35
N GLU A 38 8.82 12.90 0.14
CA GLU A 38 7.92 12.61 -0.96
C GLU A 38 7.89 11.09 -1.15
N TRP A 39 6.69 10.51 -1.08
CA TRP A 39 6.48 9.12 -1.42
C TRP A 39 6.49 8.96 -2.94
N ARG A 40 7.28 8.00 -3.44
CA ARG A 40 7.47 7.70 -4.86
C ARG A 40 7.49 6.19 -5.13
N HIS A 41 7.45 5.84 -6.41
CA HIS A 41 7.36 4.47 -6.91
C HIS A 41 8.35 4.24 -8.06
N ASP A 42 9.02 3.07 -8.07
CA ASP A 42 10.06 2.74 -9.06
C ASP A 42 9.57 2.70 -10.51
N ASP A 43 8.27 2.49 -10.71
CA ASP A 43 7.67 2.42 -12.04
C ASP A 43 7.42 3.81 -12.66
N ILE A 44 7.63 4.90 -11.92
CA ILE A 44 7.48 6.27 -12.40
C ILE A 44 8.88 6.91 -12.46
N SER A 45 9.21 7.54 -13.58
CA SER A 45 10.53 8.16 -13.77
C SER A 45 10.68 9.44 -12.91
N ASP A 46 11.91 9.78 -12.54
CA ASP A 46 12.17 11.03 -11.81
C ASP A 46 11.74 12.27 -12.61
N GLU A 47 11.88 12.22 -13.94
CA GLU A 47 11.42 13.29 -14.83
C GLU A 47 9.90 13.46 -14.79
N ASP A 48 9.14 12.36 -14.71
CA ASP A 48 7.68 12.41 -14.57
C ASP A 48 7.26 12.99 -13.22
N TYR A 49 7.97 12.65 -12.13
CA TYR A 49 7.76 13.28 -10.82
C TYR A 49 8.06 14.79 -10.83
N GLU A 50 9.10 15.22 -11.54
CA GLU A 50 9.45 16.64 -11.66
C GLU A 50 8.44 17.43 -12.51
N LYS A 51 7.92 16.81 -13.58
CA LYS A 51 6.92 17.41 -14.48
C LYS A 51 5.51 17.43 -13.91
N ASN A 52 5.12 16.41 -13.13
CA ASN A 52 3.81 16.28 -12.54
C ASN A 52 3.90 16.23 -11.00
N ARG A 53 3.80 17.41 -10.39
CA ARG A 53 3.79 17.58 -8.93
C ARG A 53 2.59 16.90 -8.24
N SER A 54 1.63 16.37 -8.98
CA SER A 54 0.50 15.57 -8.48
C SER A 54 0.88 14.13 -8.13
N PHE A 55 2.05 13.63 -8.52
CA PHE A 55 2.44 12.24 -8.28
C PHE A 55 3.08 11.99 -6.91
N GLY A 56 3.60 13.02 -6.25
CA GLY A 56 4.31 12.89 -4.98
C GLY A 56 3.49 13.39 -3.80
N ASP A 57 2.93 12.49 -3.01
CA ASP A 57 2.35 12.86 -1.72
C ASP A 57 3.49 13.26 -0.77
N SER A 58 3.50 14.53 -0.38
CA SER A 58 4.44 15.07 0.60
C SER A 58 3.96 14.72 2.00
N ILE A 59 4.69 13.85 2.69
CA ILE A 59 4.42 13.44 4.07
C ILE A 59 5.29 14.29 5.01
N LYS A 60 4.69 15.13 5.85
CA LYS A 60 5.41 15.98 6.82
C LYS A 60 6.05 15.13 7.93
N PRO A 61 7.04 15.66 8.67
CA PRO A 61 7.55 14.99 9.86
C PRO A 61 6.40 14.62 10.81
N ASP A 62 6.44 13.42 11.37
CA ASP A 62 5.45 12.87 12.30
C ASP A 62 4.04 12.66 11.72
N GLU A 63 3.87 12.87 10.41
CA GLU A 63 2.61 12.58 9.72
C GLU A 63 2.51 11.09 9.37
N THR A 64 1.27 10.60 9.40
CA THR A 64 0.92 9.24 8.98
C THR A 64 -0.16 9.30 7.91
N ILE A 65 0.04 8.62 6.80
CA ILE A 65 -0.93 8.53 5.70
C ILE A 65 -1.47 7.10 5.61
N TYR A 66 -2.77 6.99 5.39
CA TYR A 66 -3.46 5.71 5.20
C TYR A 66 -3.94 5.61 3.76
N THR A 67 -3.65 4.47 3.13
CA THR A 67 -4.12 4.16 1.78
C THR A 67 -4.88 2.84 1.80
N MET A 68 -5.85 2.70 0.91
CA MET A 68 -6.56 1.44 0.69
C MET A 68 -6.12 0.87 -0.65
N SER A 69 -5.82 -0.43 -0.67
CA SER A 69 -5.43 -1.13 -1.89
C SER A 69 -5.90 -2.59 -1.83
N PRO A 70 -6.21 -3.22 -2.98
CA PRO A 70 -6.46 -4.65 -3.03
C PRO A 70 -5.31 -5.44 -2.38
N VAL A 71 -5.64 -6.42 -1.54
CA VAL A 71 -4.66 -7.36 -1.01
C VAL A 71 -4.30 -8.32 -2.12
N GLN A 72 -3.02 -8.37 -2.47
CA GLN A 72 -2.52 -9.43 -3.33
C GLN A 72 -2.49 -10.74 -2.55
N SER A 73 -3.18 -11.76 -3.08
CA SER A 73 -3.30 -13.08 -2.44
C SER A 73 -1.95 -13.81 -2.36
N ASN A 74 -1.02 -13.50 -3.26
CA ASN A 74 0.34 -14.03 -3.24
C ASN A 74 1.28 -13.14 -2.42
N LEU A 75 1.84 -13.68 -1.33
CA LEU A 75 2.76 -12.97 -0.44
C LEU A 75 4.04 -12.49 -1.13
N GLU A 76 4.62 -13.28 -2.03
CA GLU A 76 5.86 -12.91 -2.72
C GLU A 76 5.62 -11.80 -3.76
N GLU A 77 4.47 -11.86 -4.44
CA GLU A 77 4.05 -10.77 -5.32
C GLU A 77 3.78 -9.49 -4.53
N ARG A 78 3.08 -9.59 -3.40
CA ARG A 78 2.87 -8.47 -2.46
C ARG A 78 4.20 -7.85 -2.05
N LYS A 79 5.18 -8.66 -1.63
CA LYS A 79 6.53 -8.19 -1.26
C LYS A 79 7.21 -7.43 -2.41
N ARG A 80 7.16 -7.96 -3.64
CA ARG A 80 7.75 -7.29 -4.81
C ARG A 80 7.10 -5.94 -5.08
N ILE A 81 5.77 -5.86 -5.01
CA ILE A 81 5.04 -4.61 -5.24
C ILE A 81 5.38 -3.57 -4.17
N VAL A 82 5.32 -3.93 -2.89
CA VAL A 82 5.56 -2.94 -1.82
C VAL A 82 7.00 -2.45 -1.82
N GLN A 83 7.98 -3.28 -2.22
CA GLN A 83 9.40 -2.91 -2.31
C GLN A 83 9.70 -1.87 -3.40
N LYS A 84 8.81 -1.68 -4.38
CA LYS A 84 8.93 -0.61 -5.39
C LYS A 84 8.66 0.77 -4.81
N ASN A 85 8.04 0.87 -3.63
CA ASN A 85 7.82 2.15 -2.96
C ASN A 85 9.13 2.63 -2.33
N TYR A 86 9.39 3.92 -2.47
CA TYR A 86 10.54 4.58 -1.88
C TYR A 86 10.17 6.01 -1.49
N PHE A 87 11.08 6.67 -0.79
CA PHE A 87 10.93 8.08 -0.48
C PHE A 87 12.19 8.86 -0.80
N VAL A 88 12.01 10.15 -1.06
CA VAL A 88 13.08 11.13 -1.12
C VAL A 88 12.81 12.22 -0.09
N GLU A 89 13.86 12.81 0.45
CA GLU A 89 13.71 14.07 1.19
C GLU A 89 13.26 15.17 0.22
N LYS A 90 12.31 16.00 0.64
CA LYS A 90 11.78 17.08 -0.21
C LYS A 90 12.90 18.03 -0.66
N GLY A 91 13.07 18.19 -1.97
CA GLY A 91 14.15 18.99 -2.57
C GLY A 91 15.49 18.27 -2.71
N ASN A 92 15.57 16.99 -2.31
CA ASN A 92 16.71 16.11 -2.51
C ASN A 92 16.38 15.06 -3.59
N LYS A 93 17.40 14.49 -4.22
CA LYS A 93 17.27 13.40 -5.21
C LYS A 93 17.70 12.03 -4.68
N THR A 94 18.16 11.98 -3.43
CA THR A 94 18.64 10.74 -2.83
C THR A 94 17.46 9.83 -2.46
N LYS A 95 17.32 8.76 -3.22
CA LYS A 95 16.35 7.69 -2.99
C LYS A 95 16.68 6.88 -1.74
N ARG A 96 15.67 6.66 -0.89
CA ARG A 96 15.74 5.80 0.29
C ARG A 96 14.56 4.83 0.32
N ARG A 97 14.81 3.60 0.76
CA ARG A 97 13.77 2.57 0.90
C ARG A 97 13.06 2.73 2.23
N PHE A 98 11.74 2.52 2.22
CA PHE A 98 11.00 2.30 3.45
C PHE A 98 11.44 0.98 4.10
N TYR A 99 11.45 0.95 5.42
CA TYR A 99 11.38 -0.32 6.13
C TYR A 99 9.95 -0.83 6.03
N ILE A 100 9.79 -2.08 5.59
CA ILE A 100 8.49 -2.68 5.32
C ILE A 100 8.14 -3.64 6.44
N ASP A 101 7.01 -3.37 7.10
CA ASP A 101 6.44 -4.26 8.10
C ASP A 101 5.05 -4.71 7.64
N MET A 102 4.91 -6.01 7.35
CA MET A 102 3.65 -6.61 6.91
C MET A 102 2.92 -7.15 8.15
N TYR A 103 1.93 -6.39 8.62
CA TYR A 103 1.14 -6.77 9.79
C TYR A 103 -0.16 -7.46 9.36
N GLY A 104 -0.25 -8.76 9.65
CA GLY A 104 -1.40 -9.59 9.25
C GLY A 104 -1.58 -9.68 7.73
N GLU A 105 -2.75 -10.19 7.32
CA GLU A 105 -3.01 -10.49 5.91
C GLU A 105 -3.29 -9.24 5.05
N GLY A 106 -3.71 -8.12 5.66
CA GLY A 106 -4.20 -6.95 4.93
C GLY A 106 -3.44 -5.64 5.09
N ARG A 107 -2.53 -5.50 6.06
CA ARG A 107 -1.87 -4.21 6.35
C ARG A 107 -0.38 -4.24 6.06
N THR A 108 0.10 -3.22 5.33
CA THR A 108 1.53 -2.98 5.11
C THR A 108 1.90 -1.63 5.70
N ASN A 109 2.83 -1.62 6.64
CA ASN A 109 3.41 -0.41 7.17
C ASN A 109 4.68 -0.06 6.35
N PHE A 110 4.78 1.19 5.92
CA PHE A 110 5.92 1.78 5.22
C PHE A 110 6.58 2.79 6.16
N ILE A 111 7.74 2.45 6.72
CA ILE A 111 8.38 3.21 7.78
C ILE A 111 9.59 3.97 7.21
N ALA A 112 9.51 5.30 7.18
CA ALA A 112 10.66 6.15 6.85
C ALA A 112 11.45 6.50 8.12
N CYS A 113 12.79 6.40 8.02
CA CYS A 113 13.72 6.58 9.13
C CYS A 113 13.41 5.69 10.36
N PRO A 114 13.39 4.35 10.18
CA PRO A 114 12.99 3.37 11.21
C PRO A 114 13.88 3.39 12.46
N GLU A 115 15.12 3.87 12.36
CA GLU A 115 16.03 4.06 13.49
C GLU A 115 15.47 5.00 14.56
N ASN A 116 14.52 5.86 14.20
CA ASN A 116 13.83 6.79 15.11
C ASN A 116 12.49 6.24 15.59
N ALA A 117 12.17 4.97 15.35
CA ALA A 117 10.87 4.40 15.69
C ALA A 117 10.98 2.97 16.23
N LYS A 118 9.89 2.52 16.85
CA LYS A 118 9.73 1.13 17.30
C LYS A 118 8.29 0.65 17.10
N PRO A 119 8.08 -0.66 16.89
CA PRO A 119 6.74 -1.24 16.85
C PRO A 119 6.12 -1.23 18.27
N THR A 120 4.80 -1.11 18.32
CA THR A 120 4.02 -1.17 19.57
C THR A 120 3.44 -2.56 19.87
N GLY A 121 3.54 -3.50 18.92
CA GLY A 121 3.07 -4.88 19.06
C GLY A 121 1.62 -5.11 18.61
N ASP A 122 0.85 -4.05 18.39
CA ASP A 122 -0.52 -4.05 17.85
C ASP A 122 -0.58 -3.72 16.35
N GLY A 123 0.57 -3.75 15.67
CA GLY A 123 0.72 -3.40 14.26
C GLY A 123 0.91 -1.91 13.98
N ASN A 124 1.01 -1.07 15.01
CA ASN A 124 1.39 0.33 14.88
C ASN A 124 2.89 0.54 15.16
N TRP A 125 3.37 1.72 14.75
CA TRP A 125 4.73 2.20 15.01
C TRP A 125 4.67 3.57 15.67
N ILE A 126 5.62 3.83 16.57
CA ILE A 126 5.75 5.10 17.28
C ILE A 126 7.19 5.58 17.24
N ARG A 127 7.38 6.90 17.32
CA ARG A 127 8.69 7.51 17.47
C ARG A 127 9.32 7.12 18.81
N VAL A 128 10.58 6.71 18.79
CA VAL A 128 11.43 6.66 19.99
C VAL A 128 12.12 8.02 20.10
N LYS A 129 11.92 8.69 21.23
CA LYS A 129 12.48 10.02 21.51
C LYS A 129 13.99 10.07 21.30
#